data_AF-A0A3M1B6L7-F1
#
_entry.id   AF-A0A3M1B6L7-F1
#
_cell.length_a   1.000
_cell.length_b   1.000
_cell.length_c   1.000
_cell.angle_alpha   90.00
_cell.angle_beta   90.00
_cell.angle_gamma   90.00
#
_symmetry.space_group_name_H-M   'P 1'
#
loop_
_entity.id
_entity.type
_entity.pdbx_description
1 polymer ?
#
loop_
_entity_poly.entity_id
_entity_poly.type
_entity_poly.pdbx_seq_one_letter_code
_entity_poly.pdbx_strand_id
1 'polypeptide(L)' 'AIGPPVNLANRIESLTKKADCNLLISESTYECVKGRVNTKCYKPVSVKGFTDPILVYGVLDE' A
#
# COMPACT_ATOMS: atom_id res chain seq x y z
N ALA A 1 22.81 18.84 -8.69
CA ALA A 1 22.97 17.70 -7.77
C ALA A 1 21.84 16.70 -8.01
N ILE A 2 22.15 15.52 -8.53
CA ILE A 2 21.18 14.40 -8.64
C ILE A 2 21.10 13.81 -7.24
N GLY A 3 20.09 14.24 -6.48
CA GLY A 3 20.02 13.98 -5.04
C GLY A 3 19.40 12.62 -4.68
N PRO A 4 19.53 12.18 -3.41
CA PRO A 4 18.90 10.97 -2.88
C PRO A 4 17.36 10.82 -3.05
N PRO A 5 16.53 11.87 -3.24
CA PRO A 5 15.09 11.67 -3.42
C PRO A 5 14.70 11.08 -4.79
N VAL A 6 15.49 11.26 -5.85
CA VAL A 6 15.13 10.69 -7.17
C VAL A 6 15.26 9.17 -7.21
N ASN A 7 16.20 8.63 -6.44
CA ASN A 7 16.39 7.18 -6.33
C ASN A 7 15.34 6.53 -5.40
N LEU A 8 14.62 7.32 -4.60
CA LEU A 8 13.51 6.86 -3.76
C LEU A 8 12.23 6.70 -4.60
N ALA A 9 11.91 7.68 -5.43
CA ALA A 9 10.74 7.67 -6.30
C ALA A 9 10.73 6.47 -7.25
N ASN A 10 11.84 6.21 -7.96
CA ASN A 10 11.98 5.04 -8.85
C ASN A 10 11.84 3.70 -8.12
N ARG A 11 12.24 3.64 -6.85
CA ARG A 11 12.21 2.40 -6.05
C ARG A 11 10.82 2.13 -5.48
N ILE A 12 10.08 3.18 -5.15
CA ILE A 12 8.66 3.11 -4.78
C ILE A 12 7.82 2.72 -6.01
N GLU A 13 8.08 3.31 -7.18
CA GLU A 13 7.36 2.97 -8.42
C GLU A 13 7.56 1.51 -8.87
N SER A 14 8.78 1.00 -8.70
CA SER A 14 9.09 -0.42 -8.94
C SER A 14 8.40 -1.37 -7.95
N LEU A 15 8.04 -0.90 -6.75
CA LEU A 15 7.28 -1.66 -5.75
C LEU A 15 5.77 -1.58 -6.00
N THR A 16 5.24 -0.44 -6.46
CA THR A 16 3.82 -0.30 -6.82
C THR A 16 3.43 -1.06 -8.08
N LYS A 17 4.33 -1.31 -9.04
CA LYS A 17 4.08 -2.23 -10.18
C LYS A 17 3.72 -3.68 -9.76
N LYS A 18 3.92 -4.07 -8.50
CA LYS A 18 3.51 -5.37 -7.95
C LYS A 18 2.20 -5.32 -7.16
N ALA A 19 1.71 -4.13 -6.82
CA ALA A 19 0.40 -3.96 -6.23
C ALA A 19 -0.57 -3.66 -7.38
N ASP A 20 -1.12 -4.74 -7.96
CA ASP A 20 -2.21 -4.71 -8.94
C ASP A 20 -3.50 -4.20 -8.28
N CYS A 21 -3.45 -2.94 -7.81
CA CYS A 21 -4.48 -2.38 -6.95
C CYS A 21 -4.46 -0.85 -7.03
N ASN A 22 -5.60 -0.28 -7.42
CA ASN A 22 -5.73 1.16 -7.61
C ASN A 22 -5.90 1.93 -6.29
N LEU A 23 -6.32 1.25 -5.23
CA LEU A 23 -6.59 1.88 -3.93
C LEU A 23 -6.17 0.97 -2.79
N LEU A 24 -5.31 1.49 -1.90
CA LEU A 24 -4.91 0.84 -0.66
C LEU A 24 -5.61 1.50 0.52
N ILE A 25 -6.13 0.68 1.43
CA ILE A 25 -6.81 1.10 2.65
C ILE A 25 -6.14 0.45 3.87
N SER A 26 -6.18 1.16 5.00
CA SER A 26 -5.70 0.63 6.28
C SER A 26 -6.62 -0.46 6.81
N GLU A 27 -6.16 -1.25 7.78
CA GLU A 27 -6.99 -2.22 8.50
C GLU A 27 -8.27 -1.58 9.07
N SER A 28 -8.16 -0.42 9.72
CA SER A 28 -9.31 0.28 10.30
C SER A 28 -10.35 0.67 9.24
N THR A 29 -9.89 1.12 8.08
CA THR A 29 -10.78 1.43 6.94
C THR A 29 -11.39 0.16 6.36
N TYR A 30 -10.60 -0.90 6.20
CA TYR A 30 -11.09 -2.22 5.76
C TYR A 30 -12.20 -2.71 6.68
N GLU A 31 -12.06 -2.58 8.00
CA GLU A 31 -13.10 -2.99 8.94
C GLU A 31 -14.42 -2.24 8.78
N CYS A 32 -14.38 -0.99 8.33
CA CYS A 32 -15.58 -0.20 8.05
C CYS A 32 -16.24 -0.57 6.71
N VAL A 33 -15.47 -1.04 5.73
CA VAL A 33 -15.96 -1.32 4.37
C VAL A 33 -16.03 -2.82 4.05
N LYS A 34 -15.59 -3.69 4.97
CA LYS A 34 -15.65 -5.16 4.81
C LYS A 34 -17.08 -5.58 4.51
N GLY A 35 -17.25 -6.31 3.41
CA GLY A 35 -18.55 -6.76 2.92
C GLY A 35 -19.30 -5.76 2.02
N ARG A 36 -18.76 -4.56 1.77
CA ARG A 36 -19.29 -3.61 0.77
C ARG A 36 -18.46 -3.52 -0.50
N VAL A 37 -17.15 -3.74 -0.38
CA VAL A 37 -16.21 -3.71 -1.49
C VAL A 37 -15.31 -4.94 -1.44
N ASN A 38 -14.90 -5.44 -2.60
CA ASN A 38 -13.94 -6.52 -2.67
C ASN A 38 -12.56 -6.00 -2.31
N THR A 39 -11.93 -6.64 -1.33
CA THR A 39 -10.60 -6.24 -0.86
C THR A 39 -9.69 -7.44 -0.77
N LYS A 40 -8.43 -7.23 -1.11
CA LYS A 40 -7.34 -8.20 -0.99
C LYS A 40 -6.41 -7.78 0.13
N CYS A 41 -6.15 -8.67 1.08
CA CYS A 41 -5.14 -8.43 2.10
C CYS A 41 -3.74 -8.47 1.46
N TYR A 42 -2.96 -7.41 1.66
CA TYR A 42 -1.57 -7.35 1.22
C TYR A 42 -0.63 -7.60 2.39
N LYS A 43 0.62 -7.91 2.06
CA LYS A 43 1.64 -8.12 3.08
C LYS A 43 1.84 -6.84 3.90
N PRO A 44 2.10 -6.97 5.22
CA PRO A 44 2.46 -5.83 6.05
C PRO A 44 3.59 -5.03 5.42
N VAL A 45 3.36 -3.73 5.24
CA VAL A 45 4.35 -2.82 4.63
C VAL A 45 5.07 -2.09 5.75
N SER A 46 6.37 -2.32 5.85
CA SER A 46 7.25 -1.55 6.73
C SER A 46 7.50 -0.17 6.12
N VAL A 47 6.81 0.84 6.63
CA VAL A 47 6.99 2.23 6.20
C VAL A 47 8.13 2.84 7.02
N LYS A 48 9.09 3.46 6.33
CA LYS A 48 10.23 4.12 6.98
C LYS A 48 9.72 5.30 7.83
N GLY A 49 9.74 5.17 9.14
CA GLY A 49 9.18 6.15 10.09
C GLY A 49 8.10 5.60 11.02
N PHE A 50 7.59 4.39 10.76
CA PHE A 50 6.72 3.64 11.67
C PHE A 50 7.49 2.46 12.26
N THR A 51 7.41 2.31 13.59
CA THR A 51 8.06 1.21 14.31
C THR A 51 7.41 -0.13 14.00
N ASP A 52 6.09 -0.11 13.81
CA ASP A 52 5.29 -1.31 13.54
C ASP A 52 4.91 -1.40 12.06
N PRO A 53 4.99 -2.60 11.46
CA PRO A 53 4.55 -2.81 10.10
C PRO A 53 3.03 -2.61 9.98
N ILE A 54 2.60 -1.82 9.01
CA ILE A 54 1.18 -1.51 8.82
C ILE A 54 0.58 -2.54 7.88
N LEU A 55 -0.49 -3.20 8.33
CA LEU A 55 -1.29 -4.06 7.48
C LEU A 55 -2.16 -3.21 6.56
N VAL A 56 -2.08 -3.49 5.26
CA VAL A 56 -2.82 -2.75 4.24
C VAL A 56 -3.64 -3.71 3.38
N TYR A 57 -4.80 -3.24 2.96
CA TYR A 57 -5.73 -3.97 2.10
C TYR A 57 -5.88 -3.19 0.81
N GLY A 58 -5.85 -3.89 -0.31
CA GLY A 58 -6.11 -3.29 -1.61
C GLY A 58 -7.56 -3.49 -2.01
N VAL A 59 -8.24 -2.44 -2.47
CA VAL A 59 -9.59 -2.52 -3.02
C VAL A 59 -9.50 -2.97 -4.48
N LEU A 60 -10.16 -4.07 -4.79
CA LEU A 60 -10.29 -4.61 -6.14
C LEU A 60 -11.50 -3.94 -6.80
N ASP A 61 -11.25 -3.26 -7.93
CA ASP A 61 -12.31 -2.80 -8.83
C ASP A 61 -12.69 -4.00 -9.72
N GLU A 62 -13.99 -4.24 -9.90
CA GLU A 62 -14.53 -5.40 -10.65
C GLU A 62 -14.47 -5.18 -12.17
#